data_AF-A0A9N8D477-F1
#
_entry.id   AF-A0A9N8D477-F1
#
_cell.length_a   1.000
_cell.length_b   1.000
_cell.length_c   1.000
_cell.angle_alpha   90.00
_cell.angle_beta   90.00
_cell.angle_gamma   90.00
#
_symmetry.space_group_name_H-M   'P 1'
#
loop_
_entity.id
_entity.type
_entity.pdbx_description
1 polymer ?
#
loop_
_entity_poly.entity_id
_entity_poly.type
_entity_poly.pdbx_seq_one_letter_code
_entity_poly.pdbx_strand_id
1 'polypeptide(L)'
;MMIKSLLFAVGLAFTAASVHGAECLTEAPPTVYEDENISPQNADYDAVNKMFVAHPGWYNDKSISYYKFRVFAPATYDDLITPESSVADVPIQKVYLVTSTGDFDGVMGSPIIEYHHVDDNSYSDFMALHFVMAPDNYTANDFQSHKDIITSGATMSNADIVVNMPIVPTGSTLQHPETKGKAPIDALKVWYNCVEVSTFVFEVTSADAASYFGFTRSGDNGVATGRAAGEQGFDISVAPNMWSPATMKLNAIPIWHVNQFSRGVTPGAGGGPSPDGMRNVVNLDRGDPGYSPLWQIWWAKTLPINYSADEASNSSVLVPSNGFEFVVAPMWVNCPNFGLVGTVNNPMRKEDSFQTKISLSDESSWIMGSDATLIFNPDMPITFFAADGTELGSTQTNVMGAYEYELKTEDIPAGTEMIKVMFKDALIDTIAVEEGNSSGATSSFGLTAMVGSVIGLLLALW
;
A
#
# COMPACT_ATOMS: atom_id res chain seq x y z
N MET A 1 -31.23 13.83 78.57
CA MET A 1 -31.74 13.35 77.28
C MET A 1 -30.70 13.74 76.23
N MET A 2 -29.73 12.86 75.96
CA MET A 2 -28.66 13.07 74.98
C MET A 2 -28.41 11.71 74.32
N ILE A 3 -28.81 11.58 73.06
CA ILE A 3 -28.57 10.39 72.25
C ILE A 3 -27.20 10.57 71.62
N LYS A 4 -26.21 9.78 72.07
CA LYS A 4 -24.94 9.60 71.37
C LYS A 4 -25.15 8.50 70.32
N SER A 5 -25.23 8.89 69.05
CA SER A 5 -25.18 7.97 67.92
C SER A 5 -23.75 7.45 67.75
N LEU A 6 -23.59 6.14 67.94
CA LEU A 6 -22.36 5.41 67.68
C LEU A 6 -22.40 4.98 66.20
N LEU A 7 -21.62 5.65 65.35
CA LEU A 7 -21.44 5.26 63.95
C LEU A 7 -20.35 4.17 63.90
N PHE A 8 -20.74 2.93 63.60
CA PHE A 8 -19.80 1.87 63.26
C PHE A 8 -19.39 2.04 61.80
N ALA A 9 -18.15 2.46 61.55
CA ALA A 9 -17.52 2.36 60.24
C ALA A 9 -17.07 0.90 60.04
N VAL A 10 -17.87 0.13 59.31
CA VAL A 10 -17.44 -1.17 58.78
C VAL A 10 -16.61 -0.87 57.54
N GLY A 11 -15.29 -0.85 57.69
CA GLY A 11 -14.37 -0.89 56.57
C GLY A 11 -14.44 -2.27 55.93
N LEU A 12 -15.28 -2.44 54.91
CA LEU A 12 -15.15 -3.55 53.98
C LEU A 12 -13.90 -3.29 53.14
N ALA A 13 -12.80 -3.96 53.49
CA ALA A 13 -11.70 -4.15 52.57
C ALA A 13 -12.21 -5.03 51.42
N PHE A 14 -12.50 -4.42 50.27
CA PHE A 14 -12.60 -5.15 49.02
C PHE A 14 -11.20 -5.69 48.71
N THR A 15 -10.97 -6.97 48.99
CA THR A 15 -9.90 -7.71 48.33
C THR A 15 -10.24 -7.70 46.84
N ALA A 16 -9.39 -7.09 46.02
CA ALA A 16 -9.50 -7.14 44.57
C ALA A 16 -9.51 -8.60 44.12
N ALA A 17 -10.70 -9.17 43.92
CA ALA A 17 -10.86 -10.39 43.17
C ALA A 17 -10.34 -10.10 41.76
N SER A 18 -9.54 -11.00 41.19
CA SER A 18 -9.10 -10.88 39.79
C SER A 18 -10.33 -10.63 38.92
N VAL A 19 -10.41 -9.46 38.29
CA VAL A 19 -11.59 -8.98 37.56
C VAL A 19 -11.69 -9.61 36.17
N HIS A 20 -11.10 -10.79 35.97
CA HIS A 20 -11.17 -11.47 34.69
C HIS A 20 -12.57 -12.06 34.52
N GLY A 21 -13.36 -11.44 33.64
CA GLY A 21 -14.62 -12.01 33.19
C GLY A 21 -14.41 -13.35 32.48
N ALA A 22 -15.47 -14.15 32.34
CA ALA A 22 -15.44 -15.49 31.73
C ALA A 22 -15.10 -15.54 30.21
N GLU A 23 -14.38 -14.56 29.67
CA GLU A 23 -14.04 -14.40 28.23
C GLU A 23 -12.53 -14.44 27.95
N CYS A 24 -11.70 -14.76 28.94
CA CYS A 24 -10.28 -14.96 28.69
C CYS A 24 -10.05 -16.10 27.70
N LEU A 25 -9.28 -15.83 26.65
CA LEU A 25 -8.78 -16.85 25.75
C LEU A 25 -7.67 -17.65 26.43
N THR A 26 -7.46 -18.86 25.93
CA THR A 26 -6.36 -19.72 26.40
C THR A 26 -5.12 -19.58 25.52
N GLU A 27 -5.29 -19.15 24.28
CA GLU A 27 -4.24 -18.88 23.31
C GLU A 27 -4.62 -17.71 22.41
N ALA A 28 -3.62 -17.06 21.82
CA ALA A 28 -3.84 -16.04 20.80
C ALA A 28 -4.53 -16.69 19.58
N PRO A 29 -5.61 -16.08 19.06
CA PRO A 29 -6.21 -16.56 17.82
C PRO A 29 -5.23 -16.38 16.66
N PRO A 30 -5.34 -17.21 15.60
CA PRO A 30 -4.60 -16.99 14.36
C PRO A 30 -4.88 -15.59 13.80
N THR A 31 -3.84 -14.99 13.22
CA THR A 31 -3.97 -13.73 12.48
C THR A 31 -4.34 -13.99 11.03
N VAL A 32 -4.69 -12.91 10.30
CA VAL A 32 -5.03 -12.98 8.87
C VAL A 32 -3.89 -13.53 7.99
N TYR A 33 -2.66 -13.52 8.49
CA TYR A 33 -1.46 -14.00 7.81
C TYR A 33 -1.17 -15.50 8.05
N GLU A 34 -1.96 -16.13 8.91
CA GLU A 34 -1.86 -17.55 9.26
C GLU A 34 -3.01 -18.38 8.65
N ASP A 35 -4.00 -17.74 8.03
CA ASP A 35 -5.14 -18.40 7.38
C ASP A 35 -4.87 -18.65 5.90
N GLU A 36 -4.88 -19.91 5.46
CA GLU A 36 -4.62 -20.32 4.08
C GLU A 36 -5.62 -19.75 3.04
N ASN A 37 -6.82 -19.32 3.47
CA ASN A 37 -7.88 -18.88 2.55
C ASN A 37 -7.75 -17.40 2.11
N ILE A 38 -6.85 -16.62 2.68
CA ILE A 38 -6.73 -15.18 2.39
C ILE A 38 -5.63 -14.93 1.33
N SER A 39 -6.00 -15.17 0.08
CA SER A 39 -5.31 -14.71 -1.15
C SER A 39 -5.11 -13.17 -1.17
N PRO A 40 -4.33 -12.58 -2.08
CA PRO A 40 -2.86 -12.56 -2.24
C PRO A 40 -2.06 -12.10 -1.00
N GLN A 41 -2.72 -11.76 0.11
CA GLN A 41 -2.11 -11.16 1.32
C GLN A 41 -1.07 -12.08 1.98
N ASN A 42 -1.24 -13.40 1.91
CA ASN A 42 -0.28 -14.36 2.43
C ASN A 42 1.05 -14.38 1.67
N ALA A 43 1.10 -13.88 0.43
CA ALA A 43 2.34 -13.85 -0.34
C ALA A 43 3.39 -12.92 0.28
N ASP A 44 2.95 -11.98 1.12
CA ASP A 44 3.79 -10.93 1.68
C ASP A 44 4.36 -11.34 3.07
N TYR A 45 3.91 -12.48 3.63
CA TYR A 45 4.42 -13.07 4.87
C TYR A 45 5.11 -14.43 4.61
N ASP A 46 6.42 -14.47 4.77
CA ASP A 46 7.19 -15.71 4.79
C ASP A 46 6.99 -16.41 6.15
N ALA A 47 6.03 -17.33 6.20
CA ALA A 47 5.69 -18.09 7.41
C ALA A 47 6.85 -18.97 7.94
N VAL A 48 7.77 -19.40 7.07
CA VAL A 48 8.92 -20.24 7.45
C VAL A 48 9.93 -19.39 8.22
N ASN A 49 10.24 -18.20 7.72
CA ASN A 49 11.20 -17.28 8.35
C ASN A 49 10.52 -16.29 9.31
N LYS A 50 9.19 -16.32 9.41
CA LYS A 50 8.34 -15.37 10.15
C LYS A 50 8.65 -13.93 9.79
N MET A 51 8.65 -13.63 8.50
CA MET A 51 9.13 -12.35 7.98
C MET A 51 8.16 -11.73 6.99
N PHE A 52 7.81 -10.47 7.21
CA PHE A 52 7.11 -9.66 6.22
C PHE A 52 8.10 -9.10 5.20
N VAL A 53 7.84 -9.33 3.92
CA VAL A 53 8.71 -8.94 2.81
C VAL A 53 8.52 -7.45 2.50
N ALA A 54 9.63 -6.75 2.21
CA ALA A 54 9.59 -5.37 1.76
C ALA A 54 9.41 -5.32 0.24
N HIS A 55 8.33 -4.70 -0.22
CA HIS A 55 8.01 -4.57 -1.64
C HIS A 55 8.60 -3.29 -2.21
N PRO A 56 9.14 -3.34 -3.44
CA PRO A 56 9.58 -2.14 -4.13
C PRO A 56 8.38 -1.36 -4.70
N GLY A 57 8.55 -0.04 -4.82
CA GLY A 57 7.60 0.84 -5.50
C GLY A 57 8.31 2.02 -6.17
N TRP A 58 7.56 2.82 -6.91
CA TRP A 58 8.01 4.07 -7.50
C TRP A 58 7.31 5.27 -6.87
N TYR A 59 8.08 6.30 -6.58
CA TYR A 59 7.59 7.62 -6.21
C TYR A 59 8.49 8.68 -6.83
N ASN A 60 7.93 9.57 -7.64
CA ASN A 60 8.68 10.65 -8.31
C ASN A 60 10.00 10.17 -8.93
N ASP A 61 9.93 9.07 -9.69
CA ASP A 61 11.06 8.46 -10.40
C ASP A 61 12.13 7.84 -9.52
N LYS A 62 11.88 7.74 -8.22
CA LYS A 62 12.77 7.12 -7.26
C LYS A 62 12.16 5.85 -6.70
N SER A 63 13.03 4.87 -6.43
CA SER A 63 12.60 3.64 -5.78
C SER A 63 12.25 3.92 -4.32
N ILE A 64 11.08 3.45 -3.90
CA ILE A 64 10.68 3.35 -2.50
C ILE A 64 10.57 1.88 -2.10
N SER A 65 10.35 1.63 -0.82
CA SER A 65 9.91 0.32 -0.36
C SER A 65 8.81 0.45 0.67
N TYR A 66 7.90 -0.50 0.70
CA TYR A 66 6.76 -0.52 1.62
C TYR A 66 6.47 -1.96 2.01
N TYR A 67 5.82 -2.14 3.16
CA TYR A 67 5.23 -3.42 3.52
C TYR A 67 3.77 -3.43 3.10
N LYS A 68 3.19 -4.61 2.91
CA LYS A 68 1.76 -4.77 2.69
C LYS A 68 1.20 -5.57 3.84
N PHE A 69 0.13 -5.05 4.44
CA PHE A 69 -0.60 -5.70 5.51
C PHE A 69 -2.01 -6.01 5.01
N ARG A 70 -3.05 -5.39 5.59
CA ARG A 70 -4.43 -5.71 5.23
C ARG A 70 -4.86 -5.13 3.88
N VAL A 71 -5.60 -5.95 3.11
CA VAL A 71 -6.36 -5.52 1.91
C VAL A 71 -7.86 -5.49 2.25
N PHE A 72 -8.47 -4.32 2.11
CA PHE A 72 -9.91 -4.10 2.22
C PHE A 72 -10.52 -4.08 0.82
N ALA A 73 -11.21 -5.14 0.43
CA ALA A 73 -11.80 -5.31 -0.90
C ALA A 73 -13.09 -6.15 -0.82
N PRO A 74 -13.99 -6.10 -1.82
CA PRO A 74 -15.20 -6.92 -1.81
C PRO A 74 -14.91 -8.43 -1.73
N ALA A 75 -13.78 -8.87 -2.27
CA ALA A 75 -13.38 -10.28 -2.18
C ALA A 75 -12.89 -10.71 -0.78
N THR A 76 -12.51 -9.76 0.07
CA THR A 76 -11.98 -10.02 1.43
C THR A 76 -12.96 -9.59 2.52
N TYR A 77 -13.94 -8.76 2.19
CA TYR A 77 -14.97 -8.21 3.05
C TYR A 77 -16.25 -7.94 2.24
N ASP A 78 -16.91 -9.00 1.78
CA ASP A 78 -18.10 -8.91 0.92
C ASP A 78 -19.28 -8.18 1.58
N ASP A 79 -19.40 -8.30 2.90
CA ASP A 79 -20.45 -7.64 3.70
C ASP A 79 -20.15 -6.17 4.04
N LEU A 80 -18.90 -5.72 3.95
CA LEU A 80 -18.47 -4.37 4.37
C LEU A 80 -18.02 -3.50 3.19
N ILE A 81 -17.33 -4.10 2.23
CA ILE A 81 -16.76 -3.43 1.08
C ILE A 81 -17.54 -3.85 -0.16
N THR A 82 -18.34 -2.93 -0.67
CA THR A 82 -19.13 -3.06 -1.90
C THR A 82 -18.48 -2.27 -3.04
N PRO A 83 -18.89 -2.47 -4.30
CA PRO A 83 -18.47 -1.62 -5.41
C PRO A 83 -18.71 -0.12 -5.19
N GLU A 84 -19.69 0.24 -4.36
CA GLU A 84 -20.05 1.61 -4.02
C GLU A 84 -19.30 2.14 -2.78
N SER A 85 -18.54 1.29 -2.07
CA SER A 85 -17.81 1.68 -0.87
C SER A 85 -16.74 2.72 -1.18
N SER A 86 -16.45 3.52 -0.17
CA SER A 86 -15.43 4.56 -0.16
C SER A 86 -14.47 4.35 1.00
N VAL A 87 -13.40 5.14 1.07
CA VAL A 87 -12.43 5.07 2.19
C VAL A 87 -13.10 5.29 3.55
N ALA A 88 -14.26 5.94 3.58
CA ALA A 88 -15.06 6.13 4.79
C ALA A 88 -15.56 4.83 5.42
N ASP A 89 -15.66 3.77 4.62
CA ASP A 89 -16.23 2.48 5.00
C ASP A 89 -15.15 1.50 5.49
N VAL A 90 -13.87 1.90 5.43
CA VAL A 90 -12.77 1.13 6.01
C VAL A 90 -12.89 1.15 7.55
N PRO A 91 -12.94 -0.01 8.21
CA PRO A 91 -13.18 -0.10 9.64
C PRO A 91 -11.99 0.44 10.44
N ILE A 92 -12.25 0.84 11.68
CA ILE A 92 -11.23 1.30 12.63
C ILE A 92 -11.49 0.62 13.96
N GLN A 93 -10.47 -0.01 14.49
CA GLN A 93 -10.50 -0.66 15.79
C GLN A 93 -10.14 0.32 16.90
N LYS A 94 -10.10 -0.16 18.15
CA LYS A 94 -9.69 0.63 19.29
C LYS A 94 -8.49 0.01 19.98
N VAL A 95 -7.58 0.90 20.38
CA VAL A 95 -6.48 0.58 21.30
C VAL A 95 -6.64 1.43 22.55
N TYR A 96 -6.44 0.81 23.70
CA TYR A 96 -6.63 1.40 25.01
C TYR A 96 -5.29 1.46 25.74
N LEU A 97 -4.95 2.65 26.23
CA LEU A 97 -3.83 2.87 27.12
C LEU A 97 -4.35 3.21 28.51
N VAL A 98 -4.05 2.36 29.49
CA VAL A 98 -4.38 2.65 30.88
C VAL A 98 -3.39 3.67 31.43
N THR A 99 -3.88 4.77 31.99
CA THR A 99 -3.07 5.92 32.40
C THR A 99 -3.54 6.50 33.73
N SER A 100 -2.61 7.01 34.52
CA SER A 100 -2.87 7.71 35.78
C SER A 100 -3.15 9.20 35.61
N THR A 101 -2.80 9.78 34.46
CA THR A 101 -2.87 11.23 34.18
C THR A 101 -3.91 11.59 33.11
N GLY A 102 -4.34 10.61 32.31
CA GLY A 102 -5.22 10.85 31.17
C GLY A 102 -4.48 11.19 29.88
N ASP A 103 -3.17 11.01 29.86
CA ASP A 103 -2.28 11.24 28.71
C ASP A 103 -1.14 10.19 28.68
N PHE A 104 -0.18 10.38 27.77
CA PHE A 104 0.95 9.47 27.56
C PHE A 104 1.95 9.41 28.74
N ASP A 105 2.08 10.47 29.54
CA ASP A 105 3.08 10.53 30.62
C ASP A 105 2.75 9.58 31.78
N GLY A 106 1.46 9.29 31.96
CA GLY A 106 0.96 8.42 33.02
C GLY A 106 0.64 7.01 32.57
N VAL A 107 0.99 6.58 31.35
CA VAL A 107 0.62 5.26 30.83
C VAL A 107 1.28 4.13 31.63
N MET A 108 0.49 3.12 31.97
CA MET A 108 0.86 2.01 32.82
C MET A 108 0.53 0.67 32.16
N GLY A 109 1.54 -0.20 32.04
CA GLY A 109 1.39 -1.51 31.43
C GLY A 109 1.36 -1.47 29.90
N SER A 110 0.96 -2.59 29.32
CA SER A 110 0.87 -2.78 27.87
C SER A 110 -0.48 -2.29 27.34
N PRO A 111 -0.55 -1.86 26.06
CA PRO A 111 -1.82 -1.53 25.42
C PRO A 111 -2.79 -2.72 25.40
N ILE A 112 -4.08 -2.40 25.37
CA ILE A 112 -5.18 -3.38 25.26
C ILE A 112 -5.94 -3.08 23.97
N ILE A 113 -6.34 -4.11 23.22
CA ILE A 113 -7.07 -3.95 21.96
C ILE A 113 -8.42 -4.68 21.98
N GLU A 114 -9.36 -4.18 21.19
CA GLU A 114 -10.53 -4.95 20.73
C GLU A 114 -10.10 -5.73 19.47
N TYR A 115 -9.49 -6.92 19.63
CA TYR A 115 -9.21 -7.77 18.47
C TYR A 115 -10.49 -8.45 18.00
N HIS A 116 -10.71 -8.34 16.70
CA HIS A 116 -11.76 -9.02 15.99
C HIS A 116 -11.09 -10.13 15.19
N HIS A 117 -11.57 -11.37 15.36
CA HIS A 117 -11.10 -12.54 14.61
C HIS A 117 -11.14 -12.26 13.10
N VAL A 118 -10.36 -13.01 12.32
CA VAL A 118 -10.22 -12.81 10.86
C VAL A 118 -11.55 -12.88 10.10
N ASP A 119 -12.56 -13.50 10.70
CA ASP A 119 -13.93 -13.69 10.17
C ASP A 119 -14.92 -12.58 10.60
N ASP A 120 -14.50 -11.68 11.49
CA ASP A 120 -15.35 -10.60 11.96
C ASP A 120 -15.12 -9.37 11.05
N ASN A 121 -16.20 -8.89 10.43
CA ASN A 121 -16.26 -7.76 9.47
C ASN A 121 -15.83 -6.41 10.07
N SER A 122 -15.07 -6.42 11.15
CA SER A 122 -14.58 -5.27 11.91
C SER A 122 -13.05 -5.29 12.10
N TYR A 123 -12.33 -6.29 11.55
CA TYR A 123 -10.86 -6.27 11.57
C TYR A 123 -10.28 -5.03 10.86
N SER A 124 -9.35 -4.33 11.50
CA SER A 124 -8.57 -3.24 10.90
C SER A 124 -7.18 -3.13 11.52
N ASP A 125 -6.18 -2.82 10.70
CA ASP A 125 -4.84 -2.44 11.17
C ASP A 125 -4.82 -1.01 11.75
N PHE A 126 -5.87 -0.21 11.53
CA PHE A 126 -5.97 1.16 12.03
C PHE A 126 -6.76 1.18 13.34
N MET A 127 -6.17 1.77 14.38
CA MET A 127 -6.77 1.79 15.71
C MET A 127 -6.88 3.21 16.26
N ALA A 128 -8.09 3.60 16.68
CA ALA A 128 -8.34 4.81 17.44
C ALA A 128 -7.87 4.62 18.88
N LEU A 129 -7.05 5.56 19.38
CA LEU A 129 -6.48 5.51 20.71
C LEU A 129 -7.45 6.08 21.74
N HIS A 130 -7.64 5.33 22.81
CA HIS A 130 -8.40 5.72 23.98
C HIS A 130 -7.52 5.70 25.22
N PHE A 131 -7.60 6.75 26.02
CA PHE A 131 -7.05 6.73 27.38
C PHE A 131 -8.07 6.16 28.35
N VAL A 132 -7.61 5.31 29.25
CA VAL A 132 -8.40 4.70 30.32
C VAL A 132 -7.82 5.18 31.65
N MET A 133 -8.60 5.94 32.41
CA MET A 133 -8.17 6.39 33.73
C MET A 133 -8.08 5.22 34.69
N ALA A 134 -6.88 4.98 35.20
CA ALA A 134 -6.62 3.89 36.12
C ALA A 134 -7.31 4.13 37.48
N PRO A 135 -7.96 3.12 38.08
CA PRO A 135 -8.48 3.22 39.44
C PRO A 135 -7.36 3.34 40.49
N ASP A 136 -7.69 3.83 41.69
CA ASP A 136 -6.76 4.17 42.79
C ASP A 136 -5.83 3.02 43.29
N ASN A 137 -6.03 1.79 42.82
CA ASN A 137 -5.27 0.60 43.17
C ASN A 137 -4.81 -0.22 41.96
N TYR A 138 -4.90 0.34 40.76
CA TYR A 138 -4.48 -0.34 39.54
C TYR A 138 -2.97 -0.62 39.57
N THR A 139 -2.60 -1.85 39.25
CA THR A 139 -1.23 -2.26 38.92
C THR A 139 -1.13 -2.48 37.42
N ALA A 140 0.05 -2.20 36.85
CA ALA A 140 0.31 -2.39 35.43
C ALA A 140 -0.10 -3.81 34.98
N ASN A 141 -0.91 -3.88 33.91
CA ASN A 141 -1.48 -5.11 33.34
C ASN A 141 -2.55 -5.82 34.19
N ASP A 142 -3.17 -5.14 35.16
CA ASP A 142 -4.38 -5.65 35.82
C ASP A 142 -5.54 -5.76 34.84
N PHE A 143 -5.61 -4.86 33.84
CA PHE A 143 -6.52 -4.97 32.71
C PHE A 143 -5.80 -5.65 31.56
N GLN A 144 -6.42 -6.70 31.00
CA GLN A 144 -5.88 -7.49 29.90
C GLN A 144 -6.93 -7.72 28.80
N SER A 145 -8.06 -7.03 28.89
CA SER A 145 -9.16 -7.10 27.92
C SER A 145 -10.00 -5.83 27.97
N HIS A 146 -10.73 -5.55 26.89
CA HIS A 146 -11.74 -4.49 26.88
C HIS A 146 -12.80 -4.70 27.98
N LYS A 147 -13.15 -5.97 28.25
CA LYS A 147 -14.11 -6.31 29.29
C LYS A 147 -13.64 -5.94 30.70
N ASP A 148 -12.35 -6.06 30.99
CA ASP A 148 -11.80 -5.63 32.28
C ASP A 148 -11.99 -4.12 32.46
N ILE A 149 -11.72 -3.34 31.40
CA ILE A 149 -11.93 -1.89 31.39
C ILE A 149 -13.39 -1.56 31.69
N ILE A 150 -14.35 -2.15 30.95
CA ILE A 150 -15.79 -1.90 31.16
C ILE A 150 -16.24 -2.32 32.56
N THR A 151 -15.82 -3.49 33.03
CA THR A 151 -16.25 -4.05 34.32
C THR A 151 -15.70 -3.26 35.50
N SER A 152 -14.50 -2.68 35.35
CA SER A 152 -13.91 -1.81 36.38
C SER A 152 -14.66 -0.49 36.59
N GLY A 153 -15.45 -0.06 35.60
CA GLY A 153 -16.08 1.26 35.59
C GLY A 153 -15.09 2.41 35.37
N ALA A 154 -13.88 2.12 34.86
CA ALA A 154 -12.88 3.13 34.54
C ALA A 154 -13.39 4.13 33.48
N THR A 155 -13.06 5.40 33.67
CA THR A 155 -13.39 6.44 32.70
C THR A 155 -12.53 6.29 31.45
N MET A 156 -13.16 6.33 30.27
CA MET A 156 -12.47 6.31 28.98
C MET A 156 -12.62 7.65 28.26
N SER A 157 -11.57 8.12 27.61
CA SER A 157 -11.61 9.28 26.70
C SER A 157 -10.99 8.91 25.35
N ASN A 158 -11.59 9.39 24.27
CA ASN A 158 -10.98 9.31 22.94
C ASN A 158 -9.86 10.37 22.87
N ALA A 159 -8.69 9.98 22.37
CA ALA A 159 -7.55 10.89 22.22
C ALA A 159 -7.54 11.65 20.88
N ASP A 160 -8.48 11.36 19.97
CA ASP A 160 -8.48 11.79 18.57
C ASP A 160 -7.20 11.42 17.82
N ILE A 161 -6.56 10.33 18.25
CA ILE A 161 -5.33 9.78 17.68
C ILE A 161 -5.64 8.45 17.01
N VAL A 162 -5.11 8.24 15.81
CA VAL A 162 -5.12 6.93 15.13
C VAL A 162 -3.70 6.41 15.01
N VAL A 163 -3.55 5.11 15.21
CA VAL A 163 -2.30 4.35 15.13
C VAL A 163 -2.46 3.30 14.04
N ASN A 164 -1.51 3.23 13.10
CA ASN A 164 -1.35 2.10 12.18
C ASN A 164 -0.61 0.98 12.91
N MET A 165 -1.36 -0.02 13.35
CA MET A 165 -0.95 -1.07 14.28
C MET A 165 -1.37 -2.46 13.78
N PRO A 166 -0.79 -2.97 12.68
CA PRO A 166 -1.16 -4.27 12.13
C PRO A 166 -0.80 -5.40 13.11
N ILE A 167 -1.77 -6.27 13.38
CA ILE A 167 -1.62 -7.42 14.28
C ILE A 167 -1.02 -8.57 13.50
N VAL A 168 0.06 -9.14 14.02
CA VAL A 168 0.93 -10.07 13.28
C VAL A 168 1.16 -11.37 14.05
N PRO A 169 1.52 -12.46 13.35
CA PRO A 169 1.85 -13.73 14.00
C PRO A 169 2.93 -13.56 15.06
N THR A 170 2.88 -14.40 16.09
CA THR A 170 3.87 -14.35 17.17
C THR A 170 5.28 -14.67 16.65
N GLY A 171 6.21 -13.74 16.93
CA GLY A 171 7.61 -13.83 16.53
C GLY A 171 7.89 -13.28 15.13
N SER A 172 6.92 -12.59 14.52
CA SER A 172 7.10 -11.94 13.24
C SER A 172 8.19 -10.88 13.26
N THR A 173 8.87 -10.75 12.13
CA THR A 173 9.91 -9.78 11.84
C THR A 173 9.61 -9.08 10.52
N LEU A 174 10.31 -7.98 10.25
CA LEU A 174 10.21 -7.23 9.00
C LEU A 174 11.52 -7.39 8.21
N GLN A 175 11.43 -7.51 6.90
CA GLN A 175 12.59 -7.54 6.02
C GLN A 175 13.15 -6.12 5.83
N HIS A 176 14.43 -5.91 6.13
CA HIS A 176 15.11 -4.65 5.84
C HIS A 176 15.12 -4.39 4.32
N PRO A 177 14.61 -3.25 3.83
CA PRO A 177 14.45 -3.00 2.40
C PRO A 177 15.76 -3.05 1.59
N GLU A 178 16.84 -2.51 2.14
CA GLU A 178 18.18 -2.50 1.50
C GLU A 178 18.95 -3.82 1.65
N THR A 179 19.15 -4.30 2.89
CA THR A 179 20.03 -5.44 3.16
C THR A 179 19.34 -6.78 2.99
N LYS A 180 18.00 -6.78 2.87
CA LYS A 180 17.13 -7.97 2.86
C LYS A 180 17.24 -8.83 4.13
N GLY A 181 17.90 -8.33 5.18
CA GLY A 181 17.99 -8.95 6.51
C GLY A 181 16.80 -8.57 7.40
N LYS A 182 16.93 -8.68 8.72
CA LYS A 182 15.91 -8.21 9.68
C LYS A 182 15.97 -6.68 9.81
N ALA A 183 14.82 -6.01 9.70
CA ALA A 183 14.66 -4.59 9.99
C ALA A 183 14.71 -4.30 11.52
N PRO A 184 15.19 -3.12 11.94
CA PRO A 184 15.31 -2.70 13.35
C PRO A 184 13.96 -2.26 13.97
N ILE A 185 12.88 -2.96 13.64
CA ILE A 185 11.54 -2.77 14.23
C ILE A 185 11.17 -4.05 14.97
N ASP A 186 10.90 -3.93 16.26
CA ASP A 186 10.42 -5.04 17.06
C ASP A 186 8.90 -4.98 17.22
N ALA A 187 8.27 -6.15 17.22
CA ALA A 187 6.83 -6.25 17.45
C ALA A 187 6.52 -5.91 18.93
N LEU A 188 5.55 -5.02 19.12
CA LEU A 188 4.96 -4.69 20.40
C LEU A 188 4.03 -5.82 20.86
N LYS A 189 4.08 -6.14 22.15
CA LYS A 189 3.11 -7.04 22.80
C LYS A 189 1.94 -6.22 23.36
N VAL A 190 0.73 -6.64 23.02
CA VAL A 190 -0.51 -6.01 23.49
C VAL A 190 -1.46 -7.07 24.03
N TRP A 191 -2.34 -6.67 24.94
CA TRP A 191 -3.34 -7.53 25.53
C TRP A 191 -4.59 -7.62 24.67
N TYR A 192 -5.06 -8.84 24.47
CA TYR A 192 -6.37 -9.13 23.92
C TYR A 192 -6.99 -10.29 24.68
N ASN A 193 -8.16 -10.09 25.30
CA ASN A 193 -8.89 -11.14 26.01
C ASN A 193 -7.97 -12.05 26.87
N CYS A 194 -7.12 -11.43 27.69
CA CYS A 194 -6.20 -12.08 28.63
C CYS A 194 -5.04 -12.87 27.99
N VAL A 195 -4.83 -12.77 26.68
CA VAL A 195 -3.67 -13.31 25.97
C VAL A 195 -2.86 -12.19 25.34
N GLU A 196 -1.55 -12.42 25.19
CA GLU A 196 -0.69 -11.48 24.47
C GLU A 196 -0.74 -11.77 22.96
N VAL A 197 -0.95 -10.73 22.18
CA VAL A 197 -0.77 -10.76 20.72
C VAL A 197 0.35 -9.81 20.31
N SER A 198 0.87 -9.99 19.10
CA SER A 198 1.95 -9.18 18.55
C SER A 198 1.43 -8.18 17.53
N THR A 199 1.98 -6.97 17.54
CA THR A 199 1.65 -5.92 16.57
C THR A 199 2.90 -5.13 16.20
N PHE A 200 2.94 -4.57 14.99
CA PHE A 200 3.87 -3.48 14.69
C PHE A 200 3.21 -2.13 14.93
N VAL A 201 3.98 -1.05 14.99
CA VAL A 201 3.49 0.33 14.99
C VAL A 201 4.25 1.06 13.89
N PHE A 202 3.58 1.59 12.87
CA PHE A 202 4.26 2.25 11.73
C PHE A 202 4.06 3.76 11.69
N GLU A 203 2.81 4.19 11.71
CA GLU A 203 2.42 5.59 11.67
C GLU A 203 1.41 5.92 12.76
N VAL A 204 1.42 7.17 13.17
CA VAL A 204 0.47 7.75 14.12
C VAL A 204 0.06 9.13 13.65
N THR A 205 -1.06 9.64 14.14
CA THR A 205 -1.52 11.00 13.81
C THR A 205 -0.94 12.07 14.76
N SER A 206 -0.23 11.68 15.83
CA SER A 206 0.30 12.57 16.86
C SER A 206 1.78 12.35 17.15
N ALA A 207 2.54 13.44 17.33
CA ALA A 207 3.94 13.38 17.73
C ALA A 207 4.13 12.76 19.12
N ASP A 208 3.20 13.00 20.05
CA ASP A 208 3.27 12.42 21.39
C ASP A 208 3.11 10.90 21.35
N ALA A 209 2.22 10.40 20.49
CA ALA A 209 2.06 8.97 20.24
C ALA A 209 3.34 8.37 19.60
N ALA A 210 3.97 9.08 18.66
CA ALA A 210 5.20 8.62 18.02
C ALA A 210 6.34 8.51 19.05
N SER A 211 6.45 9.50 19.93
CA SER A 211 7.39 9.50 21.05
C SER A 211 7.11 8.34 22.01
N TYR A 212 5.86 8.16 22.43
CA TYR A 212 5.47 7.08 23.35
C TYR A 212 5.79 5.70 22.78
N PHE A 213 5.45 5.41 21.52
CA PHE A 213 5.72 4.10 20.91
C PHE A 213 7.17 3.94 20.39
N GLY A 214 8.01 4.97 20.52
CA GLY A 214 9.39 4.97 20.00
C GLY A 214 10.26 3.85 20.56
N PHE A 215 9.96 3.32 21.75
CA PHE A 215 10.68 2.19 22.35
C PHE A 215 10.63 0.90 21.51
N THR A 216 9.72 0.80 20.54
CA THR A 216 9.63 -0.34 19.61
C THR A 216 10.73 -0.33 18.53
N ARG A 217 11.55 0.72 18.48
CA ARG A 217 12.68 0.86 17.56
C ARG A 217 13.96 0.47 18.27
N SER A 218 14.69 -0.50 17.72
CA SER A 218 15.96 -0.90 18.31
C SER A 218 16.98 0.24 18.17
N GLY A 219 17.23 0.96 19.27
CA GLY A 219 18.14 2.12 19.31
C GLY A 219 17.57 3.34 20.05
N ASP A 220 16.25 3.41 20.24
CA ASP A 220 15.57 4.58 20.83
C ASP A 220 15.32 4.49 22.34
N ASN A 221 16.13 3.73 23.08
CA ASN A 221 16.05 3.62 24.56
C ASN A 221 16.50 4.91 25.30
N GLY A 222 15.99 6.08 24.90
CA GLY A 222 16.13 7.34 25.62
C GLY A 222 17.53 7.95 25.61
N VAL A 223 18.41 7.50 24.71
CA VAL A 223 19.72 8.11 24.52
C VAL A 223 19.78 8.70 23.12
N ALA A 224 20.00 10.01 23.04
CA ALA A 224 20.46 10.68 21.84
C ALA A 224 21.86 10.14 21.46
N THR A 225 21.95 8.91 20.96
CA THR A 225 23.21 8.27 20.57
C THR A 225 22.98 7.25 19.45
N GLY A 226 23.44 7.62 18.25
CA GLY A 226 24.17 6.66 17.44
C GLY A 226 23.37 5.61 16.67
N ARG A 227 22.18 5.93 16.14
CA ARG A 227 21.84 5.31 14.84
C ARG A 227 23.01 5.61 13.89
N ALA A 228 23.51 4.59 13.21
CA ALA A 228 24.45 4.85 12.13
C ALA A 228 23.78 5.89 11.21
N ALA A 229 24.47 6.99 10.91
CA ALA A 229 23.99 7.96 9.94
C ALA A 229 23.67 7.19 8.65
N GLY A 230 22.38 6.93 8.36
CA GLY A 230 21.97 6.03 7.29
C GLY A 230 20.71 5.19 7.56
N GLU A 231 20.32 4.91 8.81
CA GLU A 231 19.07 4.17 9.12
C GLU A 231 17.83 5.09 9.13
N GLN A 232 17.71 5.92 8.08
CA GLN A 232 16.50 6.72 7.84
C GLN A 232 15.37 5.79 7.38
N GLY A 233 14.12 6.08 7.79
CA GLY A 233 12.94 5.32 7.36
C GLY A 233 12.36 4.34 8.39
N PHE A 234 13.09 3.97 9.46
CA PHE A 234 12.55 3.05 10.48
C PHE A 234 11.85 3.76 11.63
N ASP A 235 11.76 5.08 11.66
CA ASP A 235 11.08 5.81 12.75
C ASP A 235 9.57 5.48 12.81
N ILE A 236 8.84 6.02 13.77
CA ILE A 236 7.38 6.07 13.68
C ILE A 236 7.02 7.38 12.98
N SER A 237 6.30 7.31 11.86
CA SER A 237 5.94 8.53 11.15
C SER A 237 4.72 9.21 11.74
N VAL A 238 4.77 10.54 11.80
CA VAL A 238 3.59 11.35 12.13
C VAL A 238 2.84 11.69 10.83
N ALA A 239 1.72 11.03 10.60
CA ALA A 239 0.85 11.20 9.43
C ALA A 239 -0.49 11.83 9.86
N PRO A 240 -0.54 13.15 10.13
CA PRO A 240 -1.75 13.79 10.66
C PRO A 240 -2.93 13.71 9.69
N ASN A 241 -2.65 13.61 8.38
CA ASN A 241 -3.67 13.50 7.35
C ASN A 241 -4.18 12.07 7.15
N MET A 242 -3.65 11.05 7.83
CA MET A 242 -4.20 9.69 7.79
C MET A 242 -5.64 9.65 8.35
N TRP A 243 -5.99 10.59 9.22
CA TRP A 243 -7.25 10.64 9.96
C TRP A 243 -7.87 12.03 9.89
N SER A 244 -9.19 12.08 9.77
CA SER A 244 -9.96 13.31 9.90
C SER A 244 -10.82 13.25 11.17
N PRO A 245 -10.41 13.88 12.29
CA PRO A 245 -11.20 13.89 13.53
C PRO A 245 -12.62 14.41 13.32
N ALA A 246 -12.79 15.41 12.44
CA ALA A 246 -14.09 16.01 12.15
C ALA A 246 -15.09 15.04 11.49
N THR A 247 -14.59 14.09 10.71
CA THR A 247 -15.44 13.11 10.01
C THR A 247 -15.35 11.71 10.59
N MET A 248 -14.42 11.50 11.53
CA MET A 248 -14.03 10.20 12.07
C MET A 248 -13.74 9.16 10.98
N LYS A 249 -13.00 9.58 9.93
CA LYS A 249 -12.68 8.74 8.78
C LYS A 249 -11.19 8.74 8.46
N LEU A 250 -10.72 7.59 7.96
CA LEU A 250 -9.40 7.48 7.36
C LEU A 250 -9.36 8.23 6.03
N ASN A 251 -8.18 8.69 5.66
CA ASN A 251 -7.89 9.14 4.31
C ASN A 251 -6.97 8.14 3.62
N ALA A 252 -7.14 7.99 2.31
CA ALA A 252 -6.27 7.17 1.49
C ALA A 252 -5.61 8.01 0.39
N ILE A 253 -4.44 7.57 -0.05
CA ILE A 253 -3.75 8.15 -1.21
C ILE A 253 -3.77 7.17 -2.38
N PRO A 254 -3.69 7.63 -3.64
CA PRO A 254 -3.73 6.71 -4.77
C PRO A 254 -2.41 5.96 -4.94
N ILE A 255 -2.54 4.67 -5.27
CA ILE A 255 -1.48 3.83 -5.84
C ILE A 255 -1.95 3.34 -7.21
N TRP A 256 -1.18 3.64 -8.25
CA TRP A 256 -1.45 3.15 -9.59
C TRP A 256 -0.90 1.74 -9.75
N HIS A 257 -1.82 0.80 -9.95
CA HIS A 257 -1.54 -0.62 -10.04
C HIS A 257 -1.15 -1.00 -11.47
N VAL A 258 0.14 -0.86 -11.76
CA VAL A 258 0.76 -1.11 -13.08
C VAL A 258 1.68 -2.35 -13.07
N ASN A 259 1.90 -2.95 -11.90
CA ASN A 259 2.77 -4.11 -11.74
C ASN A 259 2.13 -5.45 -12.18
N GLN A 260 0.93 -5.42 -12.73
CA GLN A 260 0.22 -6.61 -13.21
C GLN A 260 0.64 -7.06 -14.62
N PHE A 261 1.55 -6.34 -15.27
CA PHE A 261 2.02 -6.62 -16.63
C PHE A 261 3.47 -7.11 -16.63
N SER A 262 3.73 -8.13 -17.43
CA SER A 262 4.96 -8.92 -17.50
C SER A 262 5.89 -8.52 -18.64
N ARG A 263 5.40 -7.77 -19.62
CA ARG A 263 6.23 -7.26 -20.71
C ARG A 263 7.41 -6.40 -20.22
N GLY A 264 8.57 -6.66 -20.82
CA GLY A 264 9.83 -5.97 -20.48
C GLY A 264 10.53 -6.52 -19.25
N VAL A 265 10.04 -7.63 -18.70
CA VAL A 265 10.58 -8.25 -17.49
C VAL A 265 11.26 -9.57 -17.83
N THR A 266 12.48 -9.81 -17.30
CA THR A 266 13.23 -11.07 -17.50
C THR A 266 13.15 -11.95 -16.25
N PRO A 267 12.37 -13.06 -16.28
CA PRO A 267 12.23 -13.97 -15.15
C PRO A 267 13.58 -14.41 -14.57
N GLY A 268 13.73 -14.33 -13.25
CA GLY A 268 14.92 -14.79 -12.53
C GLY A 268 16.12 -13.83 -12.50
N ALA A 269 16.05 -12.67 -13.18
CA ALA A 269 17.03 -11.58 -13.05
C ALA A 269 16.55 -10.48 -12.07
N GLY A 270 15.76 -10.86 -11.06
CA GLY A 270 15.10 -9.90 -10.16
C GLY A 270 13.84 -9.26 -10.75
N GLY A 271 13.22 -9.84 -11.78
CA GLY A 271 11.90 -9.39 -12.23
C GLY A 271 11.11 -10.49 -12.93
N GLY A 272 9.82 -10.61 -12.56
CA GLY A 272 8.75 -11.28 -13.30
C GLY A 272 8.56 -12.78 -13.04
N PRO A 273 7.36 -13.26 -12.65
CA PRO A 273 6.27 -12.62 -11.90
C PRO A 273 6.56 -12.72 -10.40
N SER A 274 7.72 -12.21 -9.96
CA SER A 274 8.00 -12.03 -8.53
C SER A 274 7.54 -10.63 -8.11
N PRO A 275 6.86 -10.49 -6.94
CA PRO A 275 6.62 -9.20 -6.27
C PRO A 275 7.87 -8.34 -6.11
N ASP A 276 9.08 -8.92 -6.23
CA ASP A 276 10.36 -8.26 -6.01
C ASP A 276 10.86 -7.38 -7.18
N GLY A 277 10.25 -7.47 -8.37
CA GLY A 277 10.77 -6.75 -9.55
C GLY A 277 9.85 -5.71 -10.17
N MET A 278 8.53 -5.91 -10.07
CA MET A 278 7.55 -5.01 -10.68
C MET A 278 7.08 -3.99 -9.64
N ARG A 279 7.09 -2.71 -10.01
CA ARG A 279 6.77 -1.62 -9.07
C ARG A 279 5.50 -0.89 -9.46
N ASN A 280 4.65 -0.69 -8.47
CA ASN A 280 3.53 0.23 -8.56
C ASN A 280 3.99 1.67 -8.29
N VAL A 281 3.24 2.64 -8.78
CA VAL A 281 3.54 4.06 -8.60
C VAL A 281 2.66 4.61 -7.49
N VAL A 282 3.23 5.37 -6.56
CA VAL A 282 2.48 6.06 -5.50
C VAL A 282 2.58 7.57 -5.64
N ASN A 283 1.57 8.28 -5.14
CA ASN A 283 1.49 9.72 -5.32
C ASN A 283 2.29 10.53 -4.30
N LEU A 284 2.35 10.03 -3.08
CA LEU A 284 2.90 10.74 -1.92
C LEU A 284 3.77 9.79 -1.12
N ASP A 285 4.93 10.27 -0.70
CA ASP A 285 5.86 9.56 0.16
C ASP A 285 5.69 9.99 1.62
N ARG A 286 6.29 9.24 2.55
CA ARG A 286 6.15 9.37 4.01
C ARG A 286 6.53 10.74 4.62
N GLY A 287 7.19 11.61 3.85
CA GLY A 287 7.48 12.99 4.24
C GLY A 287 6.55 14.05 3.64
N ASP A 288 5.68 13.65 2.72
CA ASP A 288 4.87 14.59 1.96
C ASP A 288 3.63 15.06 2.72
N PRO A 289 3.26 16.34 2.60
CA PRO A 289 1.96 16.82 3.05
C PRO A 289 0.82 16.04 2.39
N GLY A 290 0.05 15.31 3.20
CA GLY A 290 -1.10 14.54 2.73
C GLY A 290 -0.87 13.04 2.64
N TYR A 291 0.34 12.56 2.95
CA TYR A 291 0.62 11.14 3.02
C TYR A 291 -0.34 10.39 3.96
N SER A 292 -0.72 9.20 3.54
CA SER A 292 -1.40 8.18 4.33
C SER A 292 -0.80 6.82 4.00
N PRO A 293 -0.61 5.92 4.98
CA PRO A 293 -0.24 4.53 4.71
C PRO A 293 -1.41 3.71 4.12
N LEU A 294 -2.65 4.20 4.18
CA LEU A 294 -3.77 3.57 3.49
C LEU A 294 -3.77 3.98 2.03
N TRP A 295 -3.58 3.04 1.12
CA TRP A 295 -3.52 3.31 -0.31
C TRP A 295 -4.74 2.79 -1.03
N GLN A 296 -5.38 3.61 -1.87
CA GLN A 296 -6.48 3.20 -2.73
C GLN A 296 -5.95 2.75 -4.09
N ILE A 297 -6.36 1.56 -4.52
CA ILE A 297 -5.93 0.98 -5.79
C ILE A 297 -6.57 1.73 -6.96
N TRP A 298 -5.73 2.32 -7.81
CA TRP A 298 -6.08 2.84 -9.12
C TRP A 298 -5.64 1.82 -10.16
N TRP A 299 -6.59 1.02 -10.61
CA TRP A 299 -6.35 -0.13 -11.46
C TRP A 299 -6.15 0.28 -12.91
N ALA A 300 -5.02 -0.08 -13.51
CA ALA A 300 -4.74 0.24 -14.90
C ALA A 300 -5.70 -0.50 -15.83
N LYS A 301 -6.54 0.27 -16.54
CA LYS A 301 -7.48 -0.23 -17.55
C LYS A 301 -6.79 -0.29 -18.91
N THR A 302 -6.16 0.80 -19.31
CA THR A 302 -5.42 0.90 -20.57
C THR A 302 -4.01 1.40 -20.28
N LEU A 303 -3.05 0.84 -20.98
CA LEU A 303 -1.66 1.27 -20.96
C LEU A 303 -1.24 1.79 -22.34
N PRO A 304 -0.17 2.60 -22.40
CA PRO A 304 0.46 2.95 -23.66
C PRO A 304 0.77 1.72 -24.52
N ILE A 305 0.64 1.88 -25.83
CA ILE A 305 1.12 0.90 -26.79
C ILE A 305 2.62 0.70 -26.58
N ASN A 306 3.03 -0.56 -26.60
CA ASN A 306 4.41 -0.93 -26.34
C ASN A 306 4.96 -0.48 -24.98
N TYR A 307 4.12 -0.27 -23.97
CA TYR A 307 4.56 -0.11 -22.57
C TYR A 307 5.39 -1.30 -22.07
N SER A 308 6.43 -1.02 -21.31
CA SER A 308 7.18 -2.03 -20.54
C SER A 308 7.04 -1.75 -19.05
N ALA A 309 7.07 -2.79 -18.23
CA ALA A 309 7.05 -2.63 -16.77
C ALA A 309 8.14 -1.65 -16.32
N ASP A 310 7.82 -0.85 -15.31
CA ASP A 310 8.66 0.23 -14.77
C ASP A 310 8.93 1.42 -15.71
N GLU A 311 8.44 1.50 -16.95
CA GLU A 311 8.65 2.70 -17.79
C GLU A 311 7.94 3.95 -17.23
N ALA A 312 6.89 3.74 -16.43
CA ALA A 312 6.22 4.78 -15.66
C ALA A 312 6.55 4.65 -14.17
N SER A 313 7.18 5.69 -13.63
CA SER A 313 7.67 5.74 -12.24
C SER A 313 7.23 7.00 -11.48
N ASN A 314 6.32 7.77 -12.07
CA ASN A 314 5.86 9.05 -11.55
C ASN A 314 4.38 9.23 -11.87
N SER A 315 3.58 9.64 -10.89
CA SER A 315 2.15 9.82 -11.07
C SER A 315 1.81 10.88 -12.12
N SER A 316 2.68 11.87 -12.33
CA SER A 316 2.49 12.93 -13.32
C SER A 316 2.42 12.43 -14.77
N VAL A 317 3.01 11.26 -15.08
CA VAL A 317 2.93 10.68 -16.43
C VAL A 317 1.75 9.73 -16.62
N LEU A 318 1.02 9.40 -15.55
CA LEU A 318 -0.10 8.45 -15.54
C LEU A 318 -1.41 9.15 -15.90
N VAL A 319 -1.44 9.70 -17.11
CA VAL A 319 -2.55 10.51 -17.63
C VAL A 319 -3.06 9.97 -18.97
N PRO A 320 -4.33 10.23 -19.34
CA PRO A 320 -4.90 9.75 -20.61
C PRO A 320 -4.15 10.20 -21.86
N SER A 321 -3.54 11.39 -21.85
CA SER A 321 -2.73 11.86 -22.99
C SER A 321 -1.50 10.99 -23.27
N ASN A 322 -1.05 10.24 -22.27
CA ASN A 322 0.04 9.26 -22.40
C ASN A 322 -0.49 7.85 -22.63
N GLY A 323 -1.80 7.64 -22.78
CA GLY A 323 -2.40 6.31 -22.97
C GLY A 323 -2.65 5.53 -21.69
N PHE A 324 -2.58 6.19 -20.53
CA PHE A 324 -2.96 5.58 -19.26
C PHE A 324 -4.41 5.92 -18.92
N GLU A 325 -5.23 4.89 -18.77
CA GLU A 325 -6.57 5.00 -18.19
C GLU A 325 -6.69 4.10 -16.97
N PHE A 326 -7.39 4.58 -15.94
CA PHE A 326 -7.54 3.86 -14.68
C PHE A 326 -9.00 3.79 -14.26
N VAL A 327 -9.35 2.70 -13.58
CA VAL A 327 -10.55 2.63 -12.76
C VAL A 327 -10.15 2.69 -11.28
N VAL A 328 -10.85 3.51 -10.51
CA VAL A 328 -10.67 3.55 -9.06
C VAL A 328 -11.38 2.33 -8.48
N ALA A 329 -10.61 1.38 -7.96
CA ALA A 329 -11.16 0.18 -7.37
C ALA A 329 -11.66 0.47 -5.95
N PRO A 330 -12.74 -0.20 -5.48
CA PRO A 330 -13.18 -0.19 -4.08
C PRO A 330 -12.23 -1.05 -3.23
N MET A 331 -10.93 -0.78 -3.34
CA MET A 331 -9.87 -1.57 -2.76
C MET A 331 -8.86 -0.66 -2.09
N TRP A 332 -8.61 -0.92 -0.82
CA TRP A 332 -7.60 -0.23 -0.04
C TRP A 332 -6.61 -1.21 0.55
N VAL A 333 -5.35 -0.79 0.63
CA VAL A 333 -4.28 -1.61 1.18
C VAL A 333 -3.54 -0.80 2.22
N ASN A 334 -3.33 -1.38 3.40
CA ASN A 334 -2.42 -0.81 4.38
C ASN A 334 -0.98 -1.06 3.93
N CYS A 335 -0.31 0.01 3.50
CA CYS A 335 1.01 0.01 2.92
C CYS A 335 1.93 1.02 3.63
N PRO A 336 2.36 0.74 4.87
CA PRO A 336 3.32 1.60 5.54
C PRO A 336 4.61 1.67 4.73
N ASN A 337 4.93 2.88 4.30
CA ASN A 337 6.05 3.17 3.42
C ASN A 337 7.32 3.42 4.25
N PHE A 338 8.40 2.77 3.85
CA PHE A 338 9.72 2.95 4.43
C PHE A 338 10.45 4.20 3.88
N GLY A 339 9.93 4.78 2.79
CA GLY A 339 10.48 5.95 2.13
C GLY A 339 11.45 5.61 1.02
N LEU A 340 12.23 6.61 0.60
CA LEU A 340 13.28 6.48 -0.41
C LEU A 340 14.37 5.51 0.04
N VAL A 341 14.49 4.39 -0.66
CA VAL A 341 15.52 3.38 -0.44
C VAL A 341 16.63 3.63 -1.44
N GLY A 342 17.52 4.57 -1.10
CA GLY A 342 18.66 4.97 -1.92
C GLY A 342 18.38 6.09 -2.93
N THR A 343 19.39 6.36 -3.78
CA THR A 343 19.38 7.44 -4.79
C THR A 343 18.99 6.95 -6.19
N VAL A 344 18.44 5.74 -6.30
CA VAL A 344 18.18 5.12 -7.61
C VAL A 344 17.02 5.83 -8.29
N ASN A 345 17.34 6.60 -9.32
CA ASN A 345 16.38 7.10 -10.29
C ASN A 345 16.06 5.98 -11.29
N ASN A 346 14.82 5.94 -11.78
CA ASN A 346 14.40 4.99 -12.79
C ASN A 346 15.17 5.19 -14.11
N PRO A 347 16.05 4.26 -14.51
CA PRO A 347 16.81 4.38 -15.75
C PRO A 347 15.94 4.10 -17.00
N MET A 348 14.76 3.51 -16.84
CA MET A 348 13.85 3.15 -17.93
C MET A 348 12.71 4.17 -18.11
N ARG A 349 12.77 5.31 -17.41
CA ARG A 349 11.70 6.33 -17.45
C ARG A 349 11.49 6.85 -18.87
N LYS A 350 10.22 6.88 -19.29
CA LYS A 350 9.80 7.45 -20.58
C LYS A 350 9.04 8.76 -20.33
N GLU A 351 9.75 9.88 -20.37
CA GLU A 351 9.17 11.19 -20.00
C GLU A 351 8.17 11.72 -21.04
N ASP A 352 8.44 11.54 -22.35
CA ASP A 352 7.69 12.25 -23.41
C ASP A 352 7.33 11.38 -24.65
N SER A 353 7.37 10.04 -24.56
CA SER A 353 7.25 9.18 -25.76
C SER A 353 6.36 7.94 -25.60
N PHE A 354 5.38 8.02 -24.71
CA PHE A 354 4.34 6.99 -24.65
C PHE A 354 3.52 6.98 -25.94
N GLN A 355 3.50 5.83 -26.62
CA GLN A 355 2.71 5.64 -27.82
C GLN A 355 1.26 5.39 -27.43
N THR A 356 0.32 6.12 -28.01
CA THR A 356 -1.12 5.94 -27.77
C THR A 356 -1.84 5.29 -28.95
N LYS A 357 -1.07 4.97 -30.00
CA LYS A 357 -1.56 4.40 -31.25
C LYS A 357 -0.63 3.31 -31.74
N ILE A 358 -1.20 2.40 -32.51
CA ILE A 358 -0.44 1.38 -33.24
C ILE A 358 0.13 2.04 -34.49
N SER A 359 1.45 2.02 -34.64
CA SER A 359 2.09 2.49 -35.86
C SER A 359 2.25 1.34 -36.85
N LEU A 360 1.72 1.50 -38.06
CA LEU A 360 1.96 0.54 -39.16
C LEU A 360 3.41 0.56 -39.68
N SER A 361 4.28 1.42 -39.15
CA SER A 361 5.72 1.36 -39.41
C SER A 361 6.46 0.30 -38.58
N ASP A 362 5.86 -0.12 -37.46
CA ASP A 362 6.47 -1.07 -36.55
C ASP A 362 6.20 -2.50 -37.05
N GLU A 363 7.07 -3.46 -36.71
CA GLU A 363 6.86 -4.87 -37.09
C GLU A 363 5.68 -5.49 -36.33
N SER A 364 5.58 -5.15 -35.05
CA SER A 364 4.49 -5.53 -34.15
C SER A 364 4.23 -4.41 -33.13
N SER A 365 3.06 -4.45 -32.51
CA SER A 365 2.67 -3.59 -31.41
C SER A 365 2.10 -4.43 -30.28
N TRP A 366 2.49 -4.09 -29.05
CA TRP A 366 1.97 -4.73 -27.86
C TRP A 366 0.85 -3.91 -27.26
N ILE A 367 -0.29 -4.57 -27.12
CA ILE A 367 -1.52 -4.06 -26.55
C ILE A 367 -1.66 -4.65 -25.15
N MET A 368 -1.81 -3.81 -24.14
CA MET A 368 -1.94 -4.22 -22.75
C MET A 368 -3.06 -3.45 -22.08
N GLY A 369 -3.83 -4.14 -21.26
CA GLY A 369 -4.93 -3.53 -20.53
C GLY A 369 -5.64 -4.50 -19.59
N SER A 370 -6.77 -4.03 -19.08
CA SER A 370 -7.68 -4.71 -18.19
C SER A 370 -9.05 -4.03 -18.30
N ASP A 371 -10.05 -4.57 -17.64
CA ASP A 371 -11.32 -3.89 -17.40
C ASP A 371 -11.76 -4.12 -15.94
N ALA A 372 -12.64 -3.26 -15.41
CA ALA A 372 -13.19 -3.43 -14.06
C ALA A 372 -13.85 -4.81 -13.87
N THR A 373 -14.47 -5.35 -14.93
CA THR A 373 -15.09 -6.68 -14.94
C THR A 373 -14.10 -7.83 -14.98
N LEU A 374 -12.81 -7.55 -15.26
CA LEU A 374 -11.75 -8.55 -15.37
C LEU A 374 -10.90 -8.64 -14.09
N ILE A 375 -10.97 -7.67 -13.17
CA ILE A 375 -10.16 -7.63 -11.94
C ILE A 375 -10.25 -8.98 -11.19
N PHE A 376 -9.10 -9.63 -10.96
CA PHE A 376 -8.95 -10.96 -10.35
C PHE A 376 -9.71 -12.10 -11.05
N ASN A 377 -10.00 -11.98 -12.33
CA ASN A 377 -10.57 -13.05 -13.14
C ASN A 377 -9.48 -13.61 -14.07
N PRO A 378 -8.79 -14.70 -13.69
CA PRO A 378 -7.82 -15.38 -14.57
C PRO A 378 -8.48 -16.04 -15.76
N ASP A 379 -7.68 -16.27 -16.80
CA ASP A 379 -7.99 -17.11 -17.96
C ASP A 379 -9.22 -16.65 -18.77
N MET A 380 -9.61 -15.38 -18.62
CA MET A 380 -10.74 -14.81 -19.35
C MET A 380 -10.34 -14.51 -20.80
N PRO A 381 -11.11 -14.97 -21.79
CA PRO A 381 -10.75 -14.77 -23.20
C PRO A 381 -10.97 -13.31 -23.62
N ILE A 382 -9.93 -12.73 -24.22
CA ILE A 382 -9.93 -11.38 -24.82
C ILE A 382 -9.69 -11.53 -26.31
N THR A 383 -10.52 -10.88 -27.13
CA THR A 383 -10.44 -10.98 -28.60
C THR A 383 -10.28 -9.61 -29.23
N PHE A 384 -9.47 -9.53 -30.28
CA PHE A 384 -9.12 -8.29 -30.98
C PHE A 384 -9.74 -8.32 -32.37
N PHE A 385 -10.40 -7.23 -32.76
CA PHE A 385 -11.05 -7.11 -34.06
C PHE A 385 -10.65 -5.82 -34.76
N ALA A 386 -10.49 -5.87 -36.08
CA ALA A 386 -10.48 -4.67 -36.91
C ALA A 386 -11.88 -4.01 -36.91
N ALA A 387 -11.94 -2.75 -37.34
CA ALA A 387 -13.19 -1.99 -37.39
C ALA A 387 -14.30 -2.67 -38.22
N ASP A 388 -13.91 -3.40 -39.27
CA ASP A 388 -14.80 -4.14 -40.19
C ASP A 388 -15.32 -5.48 -39.62
N GLY A 389 -14.88 -5.87 -38.43
CA GLY A 389 -15.27 -7.12 -37.77
C GLY A 389 -14.35 -8.30 -38.06
N THR A 390 -13.25 -8.10 -38.79
CA THR A 390 -12.21 -9.14 -38.96
C THR A 390 -11.54 -9.42 -37.62
N GLU A 391 -11.52 -10.68 -37.19
CA GLU A 391 -10.78 -11.11 -36.00
C GLU A 391 -9.27 -11.08 -36.30
N LEU A 392 -8.52 -10.37 -35.46
CA LEU A 392 -7.07 -10.25 -35.55
C LEU A 392 -6.36 -11.30 -34.68
N GLY A 393 -7.00 -11.69 -33.58
CA GLY A 393 -6.52 -12.75 -32.69
C GLY A 393 -7.15 -12.67 -31.30
N SER A 394 -6.63 -13.48 -30.38
CA SER A 394 -7.09 -13.54 -29.00
C SER A 394 -5.96 -13.85 -28.02
N THR A 395 -6.19 -13.49 -26.75
CA THR A 395 -5.33 -13.80 -25.60
C THR A 395 -6.20 -14.14 -24.39
N GLN A 396 -5.58 -14.45 -23.25
CA GLN A 396 -6.27 -14.67 -21.98
C GLN A 396 -5.72 -13.72 -20.91
N THR A 397 -6.55 -13.40 -19.93
CA THR A 397 -6.11 -12.62 -18.77
C THR A 397 -5.22 -13.46 -17.85
N ASN A 398 -4.27 -12.80 -17.18
CA ASN A 398 -3.49 -13.39 -16.11
C ASN A 398 -4.27 -13.43 -14.78
N VAL A 399 -3.63 -13.89 -13.70
CA VAL A 399 -4.24 -13.99 -12.36
C VAL A 399 -4.82 -12.69 -11.81
N MET A 400 -4.35 -11.54 -12.29
CA MET A 400 -4.87 -10.23 -11.89
C MET A 400 -6.04 -9.78 -12.77
N GLY A 401 -6.28 -10.39 -13.93
CA GLY A 401 -7.28 -9.89 -14.88
C GLY A 401 -6.72 -9.02 -16.00
N ALA A 402 -5.39 -8.87 -16.06
CA ALA A 402 -4.72 -8.10 -17.10
C ALA A 402 -4.43 -8.97 -18.32
N TYR A 403 -4.50 -8.39 -19.51
CA TYR A 403 -4.16 -9.04 -20.78
C TYR A 403 -2.96 -8.36 -21.45
N GLU A 404 -2.19 -9.16 -22.17
CA GLU A 404 -1.08 -8.72 -23.01
C GLU A 404 -1.21 -9.45 -24.35
N TYR A 405 -1.12 -8.70 -25.45
CA TYR A 405 -1.24 -9.25 -26.79
C TYR A 405 -0.27 -8.55 -27.74
N GLU A 406 0.55 -9.35 -28.43
CA GLU A 406 1.39 -8.90 -29.53
C GLU A 406 0.59 -9.01 -30.83
N LEU A 407 0.31 -7.86 -31.44
CA LEU A 407 -0.31 -7.78 -32.74
C LEU A 407 0.77 -7.49 -33.78
N LYS A 408 0.92 -8.37 -34.77
CA LYS A 408 1.81 -8.09 -35.90
C LYS A 408 1.14 -7.13 -36.87
N THR A 409 1.93 -6.22 -37.41
CA THR A 409 1.44 -5.25 -38.39
C THR A 409 0.92 -5.91 -39.67
N GLU A 410 1.51 -7.04 -40.06
CA GLU A 410 1.06 -7.83 -41.22
C GLU A 410 -0.35 -8.42 -41.07
N ASP A 411 -0.83 -8.58 -39.83
CA ASP A 411 -2.16 -9.11 -39.53
C ASP A 411 -3.25 -8.02 -39.59
N ILE A 412 -2.86 -6.74 -39.69
CA ILE A 412 -3.79 -5.60 -39.69
C ILE A 412 -4.29 -5.36 -41.13
N PRO A 413 -5.61 -5.49 -41.42
CA PRO A 413 -6.15 -5.21 -42.74
C PRO A 413 -5.87 -3.77 -43.19
N ALA A 414 -5.57 -3.59 -44.48
CA ALA A 414 -5.33 -2.27 -45.05
C ALA A 414 -6.54 -1.34 -44.84
N GLY A 415 -6.28 -0.10 -44.40
CA GLY A 415 -7.33 0.87 -44.09
C GLY A 415 -7.98 0.70 -42.72
N THR A 416 -7.46 -0.18 -41.86
CA THR A 416 -7.90 -0.26 -40.46
C THR A 416 -7.49 1.01 -39.71
N GLU A 417 -8.47 1.79 -39.27
CA GLU A 417 -8.23 2.99 -38.45
C GLU A 417 -8.27 2.71 -36.94
N MET A 418 -8.98 1.65 -36.53
CA MET A 418 -9.19 1.30 -35.14
C MET A 418 -9.23 -0.22 -34.93
N ILE A 419 -8.73 -0.65 -33.77
CA ILE A 419 -8.84 -2.02 -33.26
C ILE A 419 -9.76 -2.01 -32.06
N LYS A 420 -10.71 -2.96 -32.03
CA LYS A 420 -11.65 -3.18 -30.94
C LYS A 420 -11.13 -4.31 -30.06
N VAL A 421 -11.10 -4.08 -28.75
CA VAL A 421 -10.81 -5.12 -27.75
C VAL A 421 -12.12 -5.55 -27.11
N MET A 422 -12.40 -6.85 -27.18
CA MET A 422 -13.69 -7.42 -26.82
C MET A 422 -13.55 -8.46 -25.71
N PHE A 423 -14.50 -8.46 -24.78
CA PHE A 423 -14.69 -9.47 -23.73
C PHE A 423 -16.17 -9.87 -23.66
N LYS A 424 -16.50 -11.16 -23.83
CA LYS A 424 -17.89 -11.68 -23.85
C LYS A 424 -18.83 -10.83 -24.72
N ASP A 425 -18.40 -10.52 -25.94
CA ASP A 425 -19.10 -9.66 -26.92
C ASP A 425 -19.28 -8.18 -26.50
N ALA A 426 -18.75 -7.76 -25.35
CA ALA A 426 -18.72 -6.37 -24.92
C ALA A 426 -17.41 -5.70 -25.37
N LEU A 427 -17.54 -4.48 -25.91
CA LEU A 427 -16.40 -3.63 -26.22
C LEU A 427 -15.83 -3.06 -24.92
N ILE A 428 -14.58 -3.37 -24.60
CA ILE A 428 -13.90 -2.89 -23.39
C ILE A 428 -12.86 -1.81 -23.69
N ASP A 429 -12.29 -1.80 -24.91
CA ASP A 429 -11.33 -0.79 -25.35
C ASP A 429 -11.36 -0.59 -26.87
N THR A 430 -10.89 0.56 -27.34
CA THR A 430 -10.66 0.86 -28.77
C THR A 430 -9.34 1.58 -28.96
N ILE A 431 -8.49 1.03 -29.82
CA ILE A 431 -7.12 1.51 -30.03
C ILE A 431 -6.99 2.05 -31.45
N ALA A 432 -6.47 3.27 -31.58
CA ALA A 432 -6.26 3.88 -32.88
C ALA A 432 -5.03 3.30 -33.58
N VAL A 433 -5.13 3.17 -34.90
CA VAL A 433 -4.04 2.80 -35.80
C VAL A 433 -3.64 4.04 -36.60
N GLU A 434 -2.36 4.33 -36.68
CA GLU A 434 -1.83 5.37 -37.54
C GLU A 434 -1.06 4.77 -38.72
N GLU A 435 -1.35 5.29 -39.91
CA GLU A 435 -0.53 4.98 -41.08
C GLU A 435 0.89 5.47 -40.79
N GLY A 436 1.87 4.56 -40.88
CA GLY A 436 3.26 4.94 -40.79
C GLY A 436 3.52 5.99 -41.87
N ASN A 437 3.90 7.20 -41.47
CA ASN A 437 4.41 8.19 -42.41
C ASN A 437 5.64 7.55 -43.07
N SER A 438 5.46 6.99 -44.26
CA SER A 438 6.55 6.68 -45.17
C SER A 438 7.14 8.01 -45.64
N SER A 439 7.79 8.72 -44.72
CA SER A 439 8.70 9.80 -45.07
C SER A 439 9.86 9.12 -45.78
N GLY A 440 9.68 8.94 -47.09
CA GLY A 440 10.71 8.51 -47.99
C GLY A 440 11.88 9.47 -47.81
N ALA A 441 12.92 8.99 -47.13
CA ALA A 441 14.25 9.52 -47.26
C ALA A 441 14.70 9.23 -48.70
N THR A 442 14.20 10.00 -49.67
CA THR A 442 14.91 10.20 -50.92
C THR A 442 16.21 10.90 -50.57
N SER A 443 17.26 10.11 -50.37
CA SER A 443 18.63 10.58 -50.36
C SER A 443 18.95 11.12 -51.76
N SER A 444 18.63 12.39 -51.99
CA SER A 444 19.18 13.10 -53.14
C SER A 444 20.68 13.29 -52.90
N PHE A 445 21.48 12.40 -53.48
CA PHE A 445 22.90 12.63 -53.72
C PHE A 445 23.04 13.83 -54.67
N GLY A 446 23.06 15.04 -54.10
CA GLY A 446 23.43 16.27 -54.78
C GLY A 446 24.94 16.42 -54.78
N LEU A 447 25.59 15.87 -55.82
CA LEU A 447 26.98 16.10 -56.13
C LEU A 447 27.15 17.54 -56.64
N THR A 448 27.59 18.48 -55.79
CA THR A 448 28.06 19.79 -56.28
C THR A 448 29.48 20.02 -55.80
N ALA A 449 30.40 19.90 -56.74
CA ALA A 449 31.78 20.32 -56.62
C ALA A 449 31.87 21.84 -56.43
N MET A 450 32.73 22.29 -55.50
CA MET A 450 33.40 23.58 -55.65
C MET A 450 34.88 23.42 -55.31
N VAL A 451 35.69 23.65 -56.35
CA VAL A 451 37.14 23.78 -56.32
C VAL A 451 37.48 25.28 -56.36
N GLY A 452 38.32 25.72 -55.42
CA GLY A 452 39.20 26.89 -55.51
C GLY A 452 38.55 28.26 -55.23
N SER A 453 39.23 29.27 -54.68
CA SER A 453 40.60 29.39 -54.18
C SER A 453 40.75 30.78 -53.51
N VAL A 454 41.32 30.81 -52.29
CA VAL A 454 42.40 31.71 -51.79
C VAL A 454 42.18 33.26 -51.69
N ILE A 455 42.81 33.81 -50.63
CA ILE A 455 43.12 35.22 -50.24
C ILE A 455 42.05 35.89 -49.36
N GLY A 456 42.29 36.46 -48.17
CA GLY A 456 43.49 36.77 -47.36
C GLY A 456 43.02 37.21 -45.95
N LEU A 457 43.72 36.86 -44.87
CA LEU A 457 44.80 37.61 -44.19
C LEU A 457 44.33 38.72 -43.20
N LEU A 458 44.70 38.52 -41.93
CA LEU A 458 45.01 39.47 -40.82
C LEU A 458 43.94 39.97 -39.82
N LEU A 459 44.31 39.75 -38.54
CA LEU A 459 44.24 40.62 -37.33
C LEU A 459 42.84 41.04 -36.84
N ALA A 460 42.55 41.26 -35.56
CA ALA A 460 43.16 41.02 -34.24
C ALA A 460 42.13 41.59 -33.24
N LEU A 461 42.10 41.04 -32.02
CA LEU A 461 41.71 41.69 -30.76
C LEU A 461 40.36 42.46 -30.73
N TRP A 462 39.38 41.91 -30.03
CA TRP A 462 38.95 42.37 -28.70
C TRP A 462 38.20 41.23 -28.00
#